data_AF-A0A645IQB3-F1
#
_entry.id   AF-A0A645IQB3-F1
#
_cell.length_a   1.000
_cell.length_b   1.000
_cell.length_c   1.000
_cell.angle_alpha   90.00
_cell.angle_beta   90.00
_cell.angle_gamma   90.00
#
_symmetry.space_group_name_H-M   'P 1'
#
loop_
_entity.id
_entity.type
_entity.pdbx_description
1 polymer ?
#
loop_
_entity_poly.entity_id
_entity_poly.type
_entity_poly.pdbx_seq_one_letter_code
_entity_poly.pdbx_strand_id
1 'polypeptide(L)'
;MYIFPFLFFLPLVSDPKTAYGKFHANNALLILFMYVIASILVWTFIIPAVLWTAAFVYQILGIISAVKGSTKPLPLIGSLVLIK
;
A
#
# COMPACT_ATOMS: atom_id res chain seq x y z
N MET A 1 7.20 1.66 -6.39
CA MET A 1 6.84 1.11 -5.07
C MET A 1 5.67 0.14 -5.14
N TYR A 2 4.54 0.45 -5.78
CA TYR A 2 3.36 -0.42 -5.66
C TYR A 2 3.56 -1.81 -6.25
N ILE A 3 4.32 -1.96 -7.35
CA ILE A 3 4.66 -3.28 -7.93
C ILE A 3 5.39 -4.17 -6.91
N PHE A 4 6.26 -3.57 -6.10
CA PHE A 4 7.03 -4.23 -5.06
C PHE A 4 6.82 -3.49 -3.73
N PRO A 5 5.75 -3.78 -2.97
CA PRO A 5 5.35 -2.98 -1.79
C PRO A 5 6.45 -2.81 -0.74
N PHE A 6 7.41 -3.74 -0.65
CA PHE A 6 8.59 -3.61 0.22
C PHE A 6 9.51 -2.43 -0.16
N LEU A 7 9.42 -1.93 -1.40
CA LEU A 7 10.07 -0.69 -1.85
C LEU A 7 9.25 0.57 -1.51
N PHE A 8 8.44 0.55 -0.44
CA PHE A 8 7.65 1.69 0.01
C PHE A 8 8.49 2.94 0.32
N PHE A 9 9.77 2.75 0.66
CA PHE A 9 10.71 3.83 0.97
C PHE A 9 11.28 4.52 -0.27
N LEU A 10 11.13 3.96 -1.47
CA LEU A 10 11.73 4.51 -2.70
C LEU A 10 11.33 5.98 -2.97
N PRO A 11 10.05 6.39 -2.83
CA PRO A 11 9.65 7.79 -2.98
C PRO A 11 10.25 8.71 -1.90
N LEU A 12 10.48 8.18 -0.70
CA LEU A 12 11.08 8.93 0.40
C LEU A 12 12.57 9.20 0.17
N VAL A 13 13.25 8.32 -0.58
CA VAL A 13 14.66 8.52 -0.93
C VAL A 13 14.79 9.43 -2.14
N SER A 14 13.90 9.29 -3.14
CA SER A 14 13.95 10.13 -4.35
C SER A 14 13.51 11.57 -4.10
N ASP A 15 12.51 11.78 -3.23
CA ASP A 15 12.02 13.12 -2.90
C ASP A 15 11.34 13.14 -1.50
N PRO A 16 12.14 13.17 -0.41
CA PRO A 16 11.67 12.99 0.97
C PRO A 16 10.69 14.06 1.46
N LYS A 17 10.62 15.22 0.80
CA LYS A 17 9.92 16.41 1.32
C LYS A 17 8.53 16.60 0.74
N THR A 18 8.12 15.81 -0.24
CA THR A 18 6.82 15.98 -0.87
C THR A 18 5.72 15.23 -0.12
N ALA A 19 4.58 15.90 0.08
CA ALA A 19 3.36 15.26 0.58
C ALA A 19 2.93 14.09 -0.31
N TYR A 20 3.16 14.19 -1.62
CA TYR A 20 2.90 13.13 -2.59
C TYR A 20 3.77 11.88 -2.35
N GLY A 21 5.08 12.05 -2.21
CA GLY A 21 6.01 10.94 -1.94
C GLY A 21 5.66 10.23 -0.63
N LYS A 22 5.38 10.99 0.43
CA LYS A 22 4.95 10.46 1.73
C LYS A 22 3.62 9.72 1.65
N PHE A 23 2.64 10.27 0.94
CA PHE A 23 1.33 9.64 0.76
C PHE A 23 1.45 8.26 0.10
N HIS A 24 2.17 8.18 -1.02
CA HIS A 24 2.29 6.90 -1.71
C HIS A 24 3.22 5.92 -1.00
N ALA A 25 4.27 6.40 -0.32
CA ALA A 25 5.10 5.58 0.55
C ALA A 25 4.27 4.97 1.68
N ASN A 26 3.41 5.76 2.33
CA ASN A 26 2.50 5.29 3.36
C ASN A 26 1.53 4.22 2.84
N ASN A 27 0.90 4.47 1.68
CA ASN A 27 -0.01 3.51 1.08
C ASN A 27 0.69 2.20 0.68
N ALA A 28 1.91 2.26 0.15
CA ALA A 28 2.69 1.07 -0.18
C ALA A 28 3.07 0.27 1.08
N LEU A 29 3.37 0.95 2.19
CA LEU A 29 3.62 0.32 3.48
C LEU A 29 2.37 -0.39 4.04
N LEU A 30 1.19 0.24 3.93
CA LEU A 30 -0.07 -0.38 4.34
C LEU A 30 -0.38 -1.64 3.53
N ILE A 31 -0.18 -1.60 2.20
CA ILE A 31 -0.36 -2.77 1.33
C ILE A 31 0.64 -3.88 1.70
N LEU A 32 1.89 -3.53 2.00
CA LEU A 32 2.88 -4.48 2.49
C LEU A 32 2.40 -5.18 3.77
N PHE A 33 1.86 -4.43 4.74
CA PHE A 33 1.31 -5.03 5.96
C PHE A 33 0.12 -5.94 5.68
N MET A 34 -0.76 -5.61 4.73
CA MET A 34 -1.83 -6.53 4.35
C MET A 34 -1.30 -7.87 3.83
N TYR A 35 -0.27 -7.85 2.97
CA TYR A 35 0.37 -9.08 2.49
C TYR A 35 1.04 -9.87 3.61
N VAL A 36 1.72 -9.19 4.55
CA VAL A 36 2.35 -9.84 5.72
C VAL A 36 1.29 -10.48 6.62
N ILE A 37 0.22 -9.75 6.97
CA ILE A 37 -0.87 -10.26 7.80
C ILE A 37 -1.54 -11.46 7.12
N ALA A 38 -1.82 -11.37 5.82
CA ALA A 38 -2.40 -12.47 5.05
C ALA A 38 -1.48 -13.70 5.02
N SER A 39 -0.16 -13.51 4.98
CA SER A 39 0.82 -14.61 5.00
C SER A 39 0.90 -15.30 6.37
N ILE A 40 0.72 -14.55 7.47
CA ILE A 40 0.71 -15.11 8.83
C ILE A 40 -0.57 -15.91 9.09
N LEU A 41 -1.71 -15.45 8.55
CA LEU A 41 -3.03 -16.09 8.73
C LEU A 41 -3.26 -17.31 7.82
N VAL A 42 -2.22 -17.83 7.17
CA VAL A 42 -2.26 -18.96 6.23
C VAL A 42 -2.86 -20.25 6.82
N TRP A 43 -2.85 -20.38 8.16
CA TRP A 43 -3.48 -21.49 8.88
C TRP A 43 -5.00 -21.52 8.74
N THR A 44 -5.62 -20.44 8.24
CA THR A 44 -7.03 -20.37 7.87
C THR A 44 -7.15 -20.32 6.35
N PHE A 45 -8.12 -20.97 5.71
CA PHE A 45 -8.17 -21.02 4.24
C PHE A 45 -8.84 -19.77 3.61
N ILE A 46 -9.88 -19.24 4.26
CA ILE A 46 -10.75 -18.19 3.68
C ILE A 46 -10.19 -16.79 3.93
N ILE A 47 -9.78 -16.49 5.16
CA ILE A 47 -9.33 -15.16 5.57
C ILE A 47 -8.12 -14.66 4.77
N PRO A 48 -7.03 -15.43 4.60
CA PRO A 48 -5.88 -14.96 3.84
C PRO A 48 -6.21 -14.80 2.35
N ALA A 49 -7.07 -15.64 1.77
CA ALA A 49 -7.47 -15.48 0.37
C ALA A 49 -8.18 -14.14 0.13
N VAL A 50 -9.08 -13.74 1.03
CA VAL A 50 -9.76 -12.43 0.98
C VAL A 50 -8.76 -11.28 1.15
N LEU A 51 -7.84 -11.39 2.13
CA LEU A 51 -6.85 -10.34 2.39
C LEU A 51 -5.85 -10.17 1.25
N TRP A 52 -5.35 -11.27 0.68
CA TRP A 52 -4.49 -11.26 -0.51
C TRP A 52 -5.18 -10.59 -1.70
N THR A 53 -6.45 -10.94 -1.94
CA THR A 53 -7.24 -10.35 -3.03
C THR A 53 -7.46 -8.85 -2.81
N ALA A 54 -7.83 -8.45 -1.59
CA ALA A 54 -8.01 -7.04 -1.24
C ALA A 54 -6.71 -6.24 -1.37
N ALA A 55 -5.58 -6.79 -0.91
CA ALA A 55 -4.26 -6.18 -1.05
C ALA A 55 -3.88 -5.97 -2.53
N PHE A 56 -4.18 -6.95 -3.38
CA PHE A 56 -3.95 -6.87 -4.81
C PHE A 56 -4.81 -5.79 -5.49
N VAL A 57 -6.09 -5.69 -5.13
CA VAL A 57 -6.97 -4.61 -5.62
C VAL A 57 -6.43 -3.24 -5.19
N TYR A 58 -6.03 -3.08 -3.93
CA TYR A 58 -5.43 -1.82 -3.46
C TYR A 58 -4.09 -1.50 -4.13
N GLN A 59 -3.31 -2.51 -4.49
CA GLN A 59 -2.08 -2.33 -5.26
C GLN A 59 -2.38 -1.73 -6.64
N ILE A 60 -3.39 -2.25 -7.35
CA ILE A 60 -3.81 -1.69 -8.64
C ILE A 60 -4.33 -0.26 -8.48
N LEU A 61 -5.19 0.00 -7.48
CA LEU A 61 -5.71 1.34 -7.22
C LEU A 61 -4.58 2.33 -6.86
N GLY A 62 -3.59 1.90 -6.10
CA GLY A 62 -2.38 2.66 -5.78
C GLY A 62 -1.57 3.02 -7.02
N ILE A 63 -1.38 2.06 -7.95
CA ILE A 63 -0.71 2.29 -9.24
C ILE A 63 -1.49 3.32 -10.07
N ILE A 64 -2.80 3.14 -10.23
CA ILE A 64 -3.66 4.07 -10.99
C ILE A 64 -3.59 5.48 -10.38
N SER A 65 -3.66 5.59 -9.06
CA SER A 65 -3.58 6.85 -8.34
C SER A 65 -2.24 7.55 -8.57
N ALA A 66 -1.13 6.80 -8.52
CA ALA A 66 0.21 7.32 -8.77
C ALA A 66 0.44 7.73 -10.23
N VAL A 67 -0.06 6.96 -11.20
CA VAL A 67 0.02 7.32 -12.62
C VAL A 67 -0.77 8.60 -12.91
N LYS A 68 -1.89 8.80 -12.22
CA LYS A 68 -2.71 10.03 -12.33
C LYS A 68 -2.16 11.22 -11.54
N GLY A 69 -1.06 11.05 -10.79
CA GLY A 69 -0.53 12.10 -9.90
C GLY A 69 -1.50 12.49 -8.78
N SER A 70 -2.44 11.62 -8.41
CA SER A 70 -3.48 11.92 -7.42
C SER A 70 -3.16 11.30 -6.07
N THR A 71 -3.55 11.96 -4.99
CA THR A 71 -3.42 11.44 -3.62
C THR A 71 -4.76 10.98 -3.06
N LYS A 72 -5.55 10.25 -3.88
CA LYS A 72 -6.84 9.72 -3.44
C LYS A 72 -6.61 8.56 -2.46
N PRO A 73 -7.13 8.62 -1.22
CA PRO A 73 -6.95 7.56 -0.24
C PRO A 73 -7.60 6.26 -0.73
N LEU A 74 -6.93 5.14 -0.45
CA LEU A 74 -7.47 3.82 -0.71
C LEU A 74 -8.72 3.59 0.16
N PRO A 75 -9.73 2.86 -0.34
CA PRO A 75 -10.87 2.47 0.48
C PRO A 75 -10.42 1.75 1.76
N LEU A 76 -11.12 1.98 2.88
CA LEU A 76 -10.92 1.37 4.20
C LEU A 76 -9.57 1.64 4.91
N ILE A 77 -8.45 1.69 4.20
CA ILE A 77 -7.10 1.81 4.79
C ILE A 77 -6.41 3.14 4.51
N GLY A 78 -6.88 3.92 3.52
CA GLY A 78 -6.19 5.12 3.06
C GLY A 78 -6.20 6.31 4.01
N SER A 79 -6.96 6.24 5.11
CA SER A 79 -6.94 7.24 6.20
C SER A 79 -5.84 6.98 7.23
N LEU A 80 -5.25 5.79 7.26
CA LEU A 80 -4.18 5.44 8.19
C LEU A 80 -2.87 6.10 7.75
N VAL A 81 -2.31 6.97 8.58
CA VAL A 81 -1.03 7.66 8.30
C VAL A 81 0.03 7.19 9.29
N LEU A 82 0.95 6.37 8.80
CA LEU A 82 2.11 5.83 9.52
C LEU A 82 3.38 6.66 9.28
N ILE A 83 3.48 7.28 8.10
CA ILE A 83 4.63 8.09 7.68
C ILE A 83 4.22 9.57 7.69
N LYS A 84 4.84 10.37 8.55
CA LYS A 84 4.58 11.82 8.72
C LYS A 84 5.52 12.70 7.91
#